data_AF-A0A2A5F221-F1
#
_entry.id   AF-A0A2A5F221-F1
#
_cell.length_a   1.000
_cell.length_b   1.000
_cell.length_c   1.000
_cell.angle_alpha   90.00
_cell.angle_beta   90.00
_cell.angle_gamma   90.00
#
_symmetry.space_group_name_H-M   'P 1'
#
loop_
_entity.id
_entity.type
_entity.pdbx_description
1 polymer ?
#
loop_
_entity_poly.entity_id
_entity_poly.type
_entity_poly.pdbx_seq_one_letter_code
_entity_poly.pdbx_strand_id
1 'polypeptide(L)'
;MHVIVVIDLAIAGFLVGANVWFFFIQSPLLITIMGREKFVPIQMKLTKLLFKSLSIAAVLLVTLAWFSGGAVAILGAVFSAVSALIAHFYVIPQALKAGGKGRAETVAKGGDHSVAKFASEGSGPSAAFWHRTVVVFVVLIIIGALANISGTVS
;
A
#
# COMPACT_ATOMS: atom_id res chain seq x y z
N MET A 1 8.72 -29.08 -1.16
CA MET A 1 9.59 -27.91 -0.95
C MET A 1 9.48 -26.91 -2.10
N HIS A 2 9.70 -27.31 -3.36
CA HIS A 2 9.61 -26.40 -4.52
C HIS A 2 8.29 -25.63 -4.65
N VAL A 3 7.14 -26.29 -4.42
CA VAL A 3 5.83 -25.62 -4.50
C VAL A 3 5.70 -24.49 -3.46
N ILE A 4 6.22 -24.68 -2.24
CA ILE A 4 6.13 -23.67 -1.17
C ILE A 4 6.98 -22.44 -1.53
N VAL A 5 8.19 -22.65 -2.06
CA VAL A 5 9.08 -21.57 -2.54
C VAL A 5 8.42 -20.78 -3.66
N VAL A 6 7.78 -21.45 -4.63
CA VAL A 6 7.07 -20.77 -5.72
C VAL A 6 5.92 -19.94 -5.19
N ILE A 7 5.14 -20.46 -4.23
CA ILE A 7 4.04 -19.70 -3.62
C ILE A 7 4.59 -18.53 -2.79
N ASP A 8 5.68 -18.71 -2.04
CA ASP A 8 6.35 -17.65 -1.25
C ASP A 8 6.76 -16.47 -2.16
N LEU A 9 7.49 -16.77 -3.24
CA LEU A 9 7.93 -15.79 -4.23
C LEU A 9 6.74 -15.14 -4.95
N ALA A 10 5.67 -15.89 -5.25
CA ALA A 10 4.47 -15.34 -5.85
C ALA A 10 3.75 -14.36 -4.91
N ILE A 11 3.66 -14.67 -3.61
CA ILE A 11 3.05 -13.77 -2.61
C ILE A 11 3.92 -12.53 -2.40
N ALA A 12 5.24 -12.68 -2.26
CA ALA A 12 6.14 -11.54 -2.14
C ALA A 12 6.08 -10.65 -3.40
N GLY A 13 6.10 -11.26 -4.59
CA GLY A 13 5.91 -10.58 -5.86
C GLY A 13 4.56 -9.87 -5.97
N PHE A 14 3.48 -10.48 -5.47
CA PHE A 14 2.17 -9.83 -5.37
C PHE A 14 2.20 -8.61 -4.45
N LEU A 15 2.84 -8.69 -3.27
CA LEU A 15 2.96 -7.53 -2.37
C LEU A 15 3.69 -6.36 -3.05
N VAL A 16 4.79 -6.63 -3.76
CA VAL A 16 5.53 -5.60 -4.49
C VAL A 16 4.70 -5.06 -5.66
N GLY A 17 4.25 -5.95 -6.53
CA GLY A 17 3.55 -5.62 -7.77
C GLY A 17 2.23 -4.88 -7.52
N ALA A 18 1.42 -5.35 -6.56
CA ALA A 18 0.14 -4.72 -6.25
C ALA A 18 0.32 -3.31 -5.68
N ASN A 19 1.33 -3.09 -4.81
CA ASN A 19 1.63 -1.74 -4.31
C ASN A 19 2.13 -0.81 -5.42
N VAL A 20 3.11 -1.27 -6.21
CA VAL A 20 3.66 -0.46 -7.31
C VAL A 20 2.56 -0.09 -8.32
N TRP A 21 1.77 -1.08 -8.73
CA TRP A 21 0.66 -0.87 -9.65
C TRP A 21 -0.37 0.11 -9.09
N PHE A 22 -0.82 -0.09 -7.85
CA PHE A 22 -1.87 0.74 -7.26
C PHE A 22 -1.46 2.21 -7.12
N PHE A 23 -0.25 2.46 -6.59
CA PHE A 23 0.19 3.81 -6.26
C PHE A 23 0.77 4.58 -7.45
N PHE A 24 1.52 3.90 -8.34
CA PHE A 24 2.25 4.58 -9.41
C PHE A 24 1.61 4.47 -10.78
N ILE A 25 0.74 3.47 -11.01
CA ILE A 25 0.12 3.27 -12.32
C ILE A 25 -1.37 3.59 -12.26
N GLN A 26 -2.12 2.86 -11.42
CA GLN A 26 -3.56 3.00 -11.33
C GLN A 26 -3.99 4.37 -10.79
N SER A 27 -3.36 4.86 -9.71
CA SER A 27 -3.76 6.12 -9.09
C SER A 27 -3.57 7.33 -10.02
N PRO A 28 -2.41 7.55 -10.67
CA PRO A 28 -2.24 8.65 -11.63
C PRO A 28 -3.18 8.53 -12.82
N LEU A 29 -3.30 7.33 -13.42
CA LEU A 29 -4.17 7.08 -14.56
C LEU A 29 -5.63 7.46 -14.26
N LEU A 30 -6.14 7.03 -13.10
CA LEU A 30 -7.51 7.36 -12.72
C LEU A 30 -7.69 8.85 -12.43
N ILE A 31 -6.74 9.52 -11.76
CA ILE A 31 -6.83 10.97 -11.56
C ILE A 31 -6.92 11.70 -12.90
N THR A 32 -6.11 11.30 -13.89
CA THR A 32 -6.11 11.91 -15.22
C THR A 32 -7.42 11.67 -15.97
N ILE A 33 -8.00 10.48 -15.91
CA ILE A 33 -9.21 10.13 -16.69
C ILE A 33 -10.48 10.73 -16.09
N MET A 34 -10.68 10.63 -14.77
CA MET A 34 -11.96 10.97 -14.12
C MET A 34 -11.91 12.24 -13.27
N GLY A 35 -10.73 12.82 -13.09
CA GLY A 35 -10.51 14.00 -12.24
C GLY A 35 -10.53 13.65 -10.74
N ARG A 36 -9.90 14.52 -9.96
CA ARG A 36 -9.69 14.34 -8.51
C ARG A 36 -10.99 14.11 -7.72
N GLU A 37 -12.05 14.84 -8.04
CA GLU A 37 -13.30 14.79 -7.25
C GLU A 37 -14.02 13.44 -7.28
N LYS A 38 -13.99 12.77 -8.44
CA LYS A 38 -14.57 11.43 -8.64
C LYS A 38 -13.59 10.34 -8.22
N PHE A 39 -12.29 10.56 -8.42
CA PHE A 39 -11.25 9.62 -8.04
C PHE A 39 -11.15 9.38 -6.54
N VAL A 40 -11.09 10.43 -5.71
CA VAL A 40 -10.85 10.30 -4.26
C VAL A 40 -11.79 9.29 -3.56
N PRO A 41 -13.13 9.33 -3.70
CA PRO A 41 -14.00 8.35 -3.05
C PRO A 41 -13.81 6.93 -3.58
N ILE A 42 -13.47 6.76 -4.86
CA ILE A 42 -13.15 5.44 -5.44
C ILE A 42 -11.85 4.93 -4.84
N GLN A 43 -10.80 5.76 -4.82
CA GLN A 43 -9.51 5.44 -4.23
C GLN A 43 -9.68 5.03 -2.77
N MET A 44 -10.45 5.77 -1.96
CA MET A 44 -10.70 5.42 -0.57
C MET A 44 -11.29 4.01 -0.39
N LYS A 45 -12.21 3.59 -1.26
CA LYS A 45 -12.79 2.23 -1.23
C LYS A 45 -11.75 1.18 -1.66
N LEU A 46 -11.04 1.45 -2.74
CA LEU A 46 -10.04 0.53 -3.26
C LEU A 46 -8.85 0.38 -2.31
N THR A 47 -8.40 1.45 -1.66
CA THR A 47 -7.34 1.42 -0.66
C THR A 47 -7.73 0.53 0.53
N LYS A 48 -8.97 0.58 1.02
CA LYS A 48 -9.42 -0.34 2.08
C LYS A 48 -9.30 -1.80 1.63
N LEU A 49 -9.79 -2.10 0.43
CA LEU A 49 -9.76 -3.46 -0.11
C LEU A 49 -8.32 -3.94 -0.32
N LEU A 50 -7.48 -3.09 -0.91
CA LEU A 50 -6.07 -3.37 -1.15
C LEU A 50 -5.35 -3.69 0.15
N PHE A 51 -5.41 -2.82 1.16
CA PHE A 51 -4.68 -3.06 2.41
C PHE A 51 -5.21 -4.26 3.20
N LYS A 52 -6.51 -4.58 3.07
CA LYS A 52 -7.05 -5.85 3.56
C LYS A 52 -6.34 -7.02 2.88
N SER A 53 -6.34 -7.06 1.55
CA SER A 53 -5.68 -8.13 0.78
C SER A 53 -4.18 -8.22 1.05
N LEU A 54 -3.48 -7.09 1.08
CA LEU A 54 -2.05 -7.00 1.36
C LEU A 54 -1.72 -7.50 2.78
N SER A 55 -2.54 -7.16 3.79
CA SER A 55 -2.31 -7.64 5.15
C SER A 55 -2.47 -9.17 5.27
N ILE A 56 -3.45 -9.76 4.58
CA ILE A 56 -3.64 -11.22 4.53
C ILE A 56 -2.44 -11.85 3.82
N ALA A 57 -2.05 -11.32 2.67
CA ALA A 57 -0.90 -11.80 1.91
C ALA A 57 0.40 -11.71 2.72
N ALA A 58 0.63 -10.62 3.46
CA ALA A 58 1.82 -10.45 4.27
C ALA A 58 1.87 -11.42 5.46
N VAL A 59 0.73 -11.72 6.10
CA VAL A 59 0.67 -12.76 7.15
C VAL A 59 0.95 -14.15 6.56
N LEU A 60 0.38 -14.46 5.40
CA LEU A 60 0.66 -15.72 4.69
C LEU A 60 2.14 -15.84 4.32
N LEU A 61 2.78 -14.73 3.91
CA LEU A 61 4.20 -14.69 3.58
C LEU A 61 5.07 -15.11 4.77
N VAL A 62 4.72 -14.71 6.01
CA VAL A 62 5.45 -15.14 7.21
C VAL A 62 5.39 -16.66 7.38
N THR A 63 4.20 -17.25 7.19
CA THR A 63 4.03 -18.70 7.29
C THR A 63 4.84 -19.43 6.24
N LEU A 64 4.81 -18.96 4.99
CA LEU A 64 5.57 -19.59 3.90
C LEU A 64 7.07 -19.45 4.08
N ALA A 65 7.56 -18.27 4.46
CA ALA A 65 8.96 -18.01 4.73
C ALA A 65 9.49 -18.94 5.84
N TRP A 66 8.67 -19.24 6.85
CA TRP A 66 9.01 -20.17 7.93
C TRP A 66 9.28 -21.60 7.43
N PHE A 67 8.57 -22.04 6.39
CA PHE A 67 8.70 -23.39 5.82
C PHE A 67 9.66 -23.47 4.62
N SER A 68 10.03 -22.34 4.02
CA SER A 68 10.74 -22.33 2.73
C SER A 68 12.01 -21.49 2.67
N GLY A 69 12.23 -20.57 3.60
CA GLY A 69 13.33 -19.60 3.52
C GLY A 69 14.28 -19.64 4.73
N GLY A 70 15.43 -18.99 4.56
CA GLY A 70 16.41 -18.79 5.63
C GLY A 70 16.02 -17.65 6.59
N ALA A 71 16.91 -17.34 7.54
CA ALA A 71 16.67 -16.30 8.55
C ALA A 71 16.33 -14.92 7.94
N VAL A 72 16.99 -14.55 6.84
CA VAL A 72 16.72 -13.30 6.11
C VAL A 72 15.30 -13.31 5.51
N ALA A 73 14.86 -14.45 4.98
CA ALA A 73 13.53 -14.58 4.38
C ALA A 73 12.42 -14.36 5.41
N ILE A 74 12.60 -14.98 6.59
CA ILE A 74 11.66 -14.90 7.72
C ILE A 74 11.63 -13.46 8.26
N LEU A 75 12.79 -12.85 8.50
CA LEU A 75 12.87 -11.47 9.00
C LEU A 75 12.23 -10.47 8.03
N GLY A 76 12.48 -10.61 6.73
CA GLY A 76 11.85 -9.79 5.70
C GLY A 76 10.33 -9.93 5.69
N ALA A 77 9.83 -11.16 5.76
CA ALA A 77 8.40 -11.45 5.81
C ALA A 77 7.73 -10.87 7.07
N VAL A 78 8.35 -11.04 8.25
CA VAL A 78 7.84 -10.49 9.52
C VAL A 78 7.79 -8.97 9.47
N PHE A 79 8.85 -8.33 8.96
CA PHE A 79 8.91 -6.89 8.82
C PHE A 79 7.82 -6.36 7.88
N SER A 80 7.60 -7.03 6.75
CA SER A 80 6.53 -6.71 5.81
C SER A 80 5.14 -6.87 6.45
N ALA A 81 4.92 -7.98 7.17
CA ALA A 81 3.65 -8.25 7.86
C ALA A 81 3.34 -7.23 8.96
N VAL A 82 4.29 -6.92 9.83
CA VAL A 82 4.11 -5.90 10.88
C VAL A 82 3.77 -4.55 10.25
N SER A 83 4.50 -4.15 9.21
CA SER A 83 4.22 -2.90 8.49
C SER A 83 2.82 -2.90 7.86
N ALA A 84 2.41 -4.00 7.22
CA ALA A 84 1.09 -4.13 6.60
C ALA A 84 -0.04 -4.10 7.63
N LEU A 85 0.15 -4.72 8.81
CA LEU A 85 -0.82 -4.72 9.89
C LEU A 85 -0.98 -3.33 10.52
N ILE A 86 0.13 -2.65 10.82
CA ILE A 86 0.09 -1.27 11.32
C ILE A 86 -0.59 -0.36 10.29
N ALA A 87 -0.25 -0.52 9.02
CA ALA A 87 -0.87 0.25 7.95
C ALA A 87 -2.39 0.00 7.92
N HIS A 88 -2.82 -1.26 7.86
CA HIS A 88 -4.24 -1.62 7.76
C HIS A 88 -5.05 -1.18 8.99
N PHE A 89 -4.57 -1.44 10.21
CA PHE A 89 -5.36 -1.18 11.41
C PHE A 89 -5.28 0.26 11.93
N TYR A 90 -4.19 0.98 11.67
CA TYR A 90 -3.98 2.32 12.22
C TYR A 90 -3.86 3.40 11.16
N VAL A 91 -2.95 3.24 10.19
CA VAL A 91 -2.64 4.31 9.24
C VAL A 91 -3.80 4.53 8.26
N ILE A 92 -4.34 3.47 7.67
CA ILE A 92 -5.39 3.57 6.65
C ILE A 92 -6.69 4.13 7.21
N PRO A 93 -7.23 3.70 8.37
CA PRO A 93 -8.43 4.30 8.93
C PRO A 93 -8.28 5.81 9.17
N GLN A 94 -7.11 6.24 9.64
CA GLN A 94 -6.83 7.66 9.86
C GLN A 94 -6.65 8.43 8.54
N ALA A 95 -5.92 7.85 7.58
CA ALA A 95 -5.73 8.43 6.25
C ALA A 95 -7.06 8.59 5.52
N LEU A 96 -8.01 7.68 5.70
CA LEU A 96 -9.32 7.78 5.10
C LEU A 96 -10.20 8.83 5.79
N LYS A 97 -10.15 8.94 7.12
CA LYS A 97 -10.82 10.03 7.85
C LYS A 97 -10.30 11.40 7.43
N ALA A 98 -8.97 11.55 7.38
CA ALA A 98 -8.32 12.77 6.90
C ALA A 98 -8.61 13.02 5.42
N GLY A 99 -8.65 11.96 4.61
CA GLY A 99 -9.00 11.97 3.20
C GLY A 99 -10.40 12.54 2.93
N GLY A 100 -11.38 12.15 3.75
CA GLY A 100 -12.74 12.68 3.70
C GLY A 100 -12.82 14.17 4.04
N LYS A 101 -12.07 14.62 5.06
CA LYS A 101 -11.98 16.04 5.45
C LYS A 101 -11.33 16.89 4.36
N GLY A 102 -10.17 16.46 3.84
CA GLY A 102 -9.46 17.16 2.77
C GLY A 102 -10.31 17.30 1.50
N ARG A 103 -11.13 16.29 1.17
CA ARG A 103 -12.07 16.38 0.06
C ARG A 103 -13.11 17.48 0.28
N ALA A 104 -13.70 17.58 1.47
CA ALA A 104 -14.68 18.61 1.79
C ALA A 104 -14.07 20.03 1.70
N GLU A 105 -12.84 20.20 2.18
CA GLU A 105 -12.09 21.46 2.07
C GLU A 105 -11.81 21.86 0.61
N THR A 106 -11.46 20.89 -0.24
CA THR A 106 -11.09 21.13 -1.63
C THR A 106 -12.31 21.48 -2.50
N VAL A 107 -13.45 20.84 -2.24
CA VAL A 107 -14.73 21.18 -2.89
C VAL A 107 -15.18 22.59 -2.48
N ALA A 108 -15.05 22.93 -1.18
CA ALA A 108 -15.39 24.27 -0.69
C ALA A 108 -14.52 25.40 -1.31
N LYS A 109 -13.29 25.08 -1.73
CA LYS A 109 -12.35 26.03 -2.35
C LYS A 109 -12.38 26.03 -3.89
N GLY A 110 -13.30 25.31 -4.52
CA GLY A 110 -13.50 25.37 -5.98
C GLY A 110 -12.67 24.40 -6.83
N GLY A 111 -12.19 23.28 -6.26
CA GLY A 111 -11.69 22.12 -7.02
C GLY A 111 -10.42 22.35 -7.85
N ASP A 112 -9.29 21.77 -7.42
CA ASP A 112 -8.03 21.78 -8.19
C ASP A 112 -7.77 20.39 -8.81
N HIS A 113 -7.57 20.34 -10.13
CA HIS A 113 -7.40 19.12 -10.92
C HIS A 113 -5.94 18.64 -11.06
N SER A 114 -4.98 19.32 -10.41
CA SER A 114 -3.56 18.99 -10.53
C SER A 114 -3.17 17.65 -9.89
N VAL A 115 -2.60 16.74 -10.69
CA VAL A 115 -2.00 15.45 -10.24
C VAL A 115 -0.82 15.70 -9.29
N ALA A 116 0.02 16.69 -9.59
CA ALA A 116 1.21 17.01 -8.80
C ALA A 116 0.83 17.43 -7.37
N LYS A 117 -0.25 18.22 -7.23
CA LYS A 117 -0.77 18.62 -5.93
C LYS A 117 -1.43 17.47 -5.18
N PHE A 118 -2.09 16.56 -5.90
CA PHE A 118 -2.61 15.34 -5.30
C PHE A 118 -1.49 14.44 -4.75
N ALA A 119 -0.36 14.31 -5.46
CA ALA A 119 0.77 13.52 -4.99
C ALA A 119 1.40 14.05 -3.70
N SER A 120 1.38 15.37 -3.47
CA SER A 120 1.99 15.99 -2.29
C SER A 120 1.03 16.15 -1.11
N GLU A 121 -0.26 16.40 -1.37
CA GLU A 121 -1.28 16.71 -0.37
C GLU A 121 -2.35 15.61 -0.20
N GLY A 122 -2.39 14.61 -1.08
CA GLY A 122 -3.52 13.67 -1.13
C GLY A 122 -4.82 14.38 -1.50
N SER A 123 -5.88 14.23 -0.70
CA SER A 123 -7.18 14.87 -0.98
C SER A 123 -7.30 16.32 -0.51
N GLY A 124 -6.28 16.88 0.17
CA GLY A 124 -6.26 18.26 0.67
C GLY A 124 -5.25 18.43 1.82
N PRO A 125 -5.03 19.66 2.32
CA PRO A 125 -4.01 19.94 3.34
C PRO A 125 -4.13 19.06 4.59
N SER A 126 -5.35 18.81 5.05
CA SER A 126 -5.61 17.94 6.21
C SER A 126 -5.29 16.46 5.98
N ALA A 127 -5.16 16.02 4.73
CA ALA A 127 -4.80 14.65 4.35
C ALA A 127 -3.30 14.45 4.07
N ALA A 128 -2.53 15.53 3.90
CA ALA A 128 -1.14 15.47 3.44
C ALA A 128 -0.24 14.61 4.34
N PHE A 129 -0.32 14.81 5.66
CA PHE A 129 0.45 14.03 6.63
C PHE A 129 0.17 12.53 6.49
N TRP A 130 -1.10 12.15 6.54
CA TRP A 130 -1.50 10.75 6.47
C TRP A 130 -1.23 10.13 5.10
N HIS A 131 -1.33 10.88 4.01
CA HIS A 131 -0.97 10.41 2.68
C HIS A 131 0.50 10.00 2.63
N ARG A 132 1.41 10.85 3.15
CA ARG A 132 2.83 10.53 3.24
C ARG A 132 3.09 9.33 4.15
N THR A 133 2.39 9.24 5.28
CA THR A 133 2.49 8.09 6.19
C THR A 133 2.09 6.79 5.47
N VAL A 134 1.01 6.78 4.67
CA VAL A 134 0.65 5.60 3.87
C VAL A 134 1.78 5.21 2.92
N VAL A 135 2.35 6.18 2.20
CA VAL A 135 3.46 5.92 1.26
C VAL A 135 4.68 5.33 1.98
N VAL A 136 5.04 5.86 3.16
CA VAL A 136 6.14 5.31 3.97
C VAL A 136 5.88 3.85 4.29
N PHE A 137 4.69 3.50 4.81
CA PHE A 137 4.37 2.12 5.14
C PHE A 137 4.35 1.19 3.92
N VAL A 138 3.91 1.68 2.77
CA VAL A 138 4.00 0.94 1.50
C VAL A 138 5.45 0.61 1.15
N VAL A 139 6.34 1.58 1.27
CA VAL A 139 7.78 1.38 1.04
C VAL A 139 8.35 0.35 2.02
N LEU A 140 7.97 0.40 3.30
CA LEU A 140 8.42 -0.59 4.29
C LEU A 140 7.93 -2.01 3.96
N ILE A 141 6.67 -2.16 3.53
CA ILE A 141 6.11 -3.45 3.09
C ILE A 141 6.91 -4.01 1.91
N ILE A 142 7.22 -3.15 0.92
CA ILE A 142 8.01 -3.52 -0.27
C ILE A 142 9.42 -3.94 0.13
N ILE A 143 10.11 -3.17 0.98
CA ILE A 143 11.46 -3.51 1.45
C ILE A 143 11.47 -4.87 2.14
N GLY A 144 10.50 -5.14 3.02
CA GLY A 144 10.37 -6.43 3.68
C GLY A 144 10.13 -7.59 2.71
N ALA A 145 9.26 -7.39 1.72
CA ALA A 145 8.99 -8.38 0.69
C ALA A 145 10.21 -8.66 -0.21
N LEU A 146 10.98 -7.63 -0.58
CA LEU A 146 12.22 -7.79 -1.35
C LEU A 146 13.31 -8.50 -0.54
N ALA A 147 13.45 -8.19 0.75
CA ALA A 147 14.34 -8.90 1.65
C ALA A 147 13.94 -10.38 1.78
N ASN A 148 12.63 -10.66 1.81
CA ASN A 148 12.12 -12.03 1.77
C ASN A 148 12.55 -12.76 0.49
N ILE A 149 12.29 -12.19 -0.69
CA ILE A 149 12.69 -12.76 -1.98
C ILE A 149 14.20 -13.05 -2.01
N SER A 150 15.02 -12.08 -1.58
CA SER A 150 16.47 -12.26 -1.53
C SER A 150 16.86 -13.43 -0.63
N GLY A 151 16.23 -13.57 0.54
CA GLY A 151 16.51 -14.64 1.50
C GLY A 151 15.97 -16.02 1.10
N THR A 152 14.96 -16.08 0.22
CA THR A 152 14.40 -17.33 -0.30
C THR A 152 15.19 -17.86 -1.51
N VAL A 153 15.85 -16.99 -2.28
CA VAL A 153 16.63 -17.35 -3.47
C VAL A 153 18.13 -17.59 -3.18
N SER A 154 18.62 -17.17 -2.01
CA SER A 154 20.01 -17.37 -1.56
C SER A 154 20.21 -18.75 -0.94
#